data_AF-A0A7C9CM07-F1
#
_entry.id   AF-A0A7C9CM07-F1
#
_cell.length_a   1.000
_cell.length_b   1.000
_cell.length_c   1.000
_cell.angle_alpha   90.00
_cell.angle_beta   90.00
_cell.angle_gamma   90.00
#
_symmetry.space_group_name_H-M   'P 1'
#
loop_
_entity.id
_entity.type
_entity.pdbx_description
1 polymer ?
#
loop_
_entity_poly.entity_id
_entity_poly.type
_entity_poly.pdbx_seq_one_letter_code
_entity_poly.pdbx_strand_id
1 'polypeptide(L)'
;DFTGDYEHWKRVVSQSYLKGMGFDWSKVRNVMDMSAIYGGFAAALKDLNIWVMNVVPIDAPDTLPIIYERGLFGIYHDWCESFSTYPRSYDLLHADHLFSKIKKKCSMRALVVEVDRILRPEGKLIVRDVVETINELESMLKSMRWEIRMLYSKDTEGLLSAQKTMWRPNEVETLEYALM
;
A
#
# COMPACT_ATOMS: atom_id res chain seq x y z
N ASP A 1 -8.29 15.64 13.99
CA ASP A 1 -9.59 15.78 13.30
C ASP A 1 -9.35 15.61 11.80
N PHE A 2 -10.40 15.59 10.98
CA PHE A 2 -10.26 15.40 9.53
C PHE A 2 -9.38 16.47 8.86
N THR A 3 -9.54 17.74 9.24
CA THR A 3 -8.82 18.85 8.62
C THR A 3 -7.31 18.74 8.85
N GLY A 4 -6.88 18.41 10.07
CA GLY A 4 -5.48 18.16 10.36
C GLY A 4 -4.91 16.96 9.60
N ASP A 5 -5.68 15.88 9.49
CA ASP A 5 -5.29 14.69 8.72
C ASP A 5 -5.13 15.00 7.22
N TYR A 6 -6.10 15.71 6.63
CA TYR A 6 -6.04 16.16 5.24
C TYR A 6 -4.83 17.05 4.95
N GLU A 7 -4.57 18.07 5.77
CA GLU A 7 -3.43 18.96 5.55
C GLU A 7 -2.08 18.25 5.73
N HIS A 8 -2.00 17.31 6.69
CA HIS A 8 -0.83 16.45 6.85
C HIS A 8 -0.57 15.64 5.57
N TRP A 9 -1.57 14.91 5.09
CA TRP A 9 -1.43 14.05 3.92
C TRP A 9 -1.22 14.83 2.64
N LYS A 10 -1.87 16.00 2.47
CA LYS A 10 -1.64 16.90 1.33
C LYS A 10 -0.18 17.32 1.23
N ARG A 11 0.45 17.66 2.36
CA ARG A 11 1.88 17.99 2.40
C ARG A 11 2.75 16.77 2.08
N VAL A 12 2.50 15.63 2.71
CA VAL A 12 3.26 14.38 2.49
C VAL A 12 3.20 13.94 1.02
N VAL A 13 1.99 13.92 0.45
CA VAL A 13 1.77 13.48 -0.92
C VAL A 13 2.49 14.40 -1.89
N SER A 14 2.31 15.71 -1.75
CA SER A 14 2.89 16.71 -2.66
C SER A 14 4.41 16.83 -2.57
N GLN A 15 4.98 16.71 -1.35
CA GLN A 15 6.42 16.94 -1.13
C GLN A 15 7.25 15.66 -1.28
N SER A 16 6.74 14.53 -0.80
CA SER A 16 7.51 13.29 -0.72
C SER A 16 7.03 12.25 -1.72
N TYR A 17 5.73 12.00 -1.81
CA TYR A 17 5.25 10.82 -2.53
C TYR A 17 5.27 11.04 -4.05
N LEU A 18 4.71 12.14 -4.53
CA LEU A 18 4.65 12.46 -5.96
C LEU A 18 6.02 12.70 -6.59
N LYS A 19 7.00 13.17 -5.81
CA LYS A 19 8.33 13.55 -6.31
C LYS A 19 9.42 12.51 -6.04
N GLY A 20 9.28 11.71 -4.98
CA GLY A 20 10.37 10.88 -4.48
C GLY A 20 10.23 9.39 -4.72
N MET A 21 9.03 8.85 -4.98
CA MET A 21 8.80 7.41 -4.82
C MET A 21 9.39 6.47 -5.88
N GLY A 22 10.11 7.02 -6.87
CA GLY A 22 10.78 6.23 -7.90
C GLY A 22 9.82 5.57 -8.90
N PHE A 23 8.58 6.05 -9.01
CA PHE A 23 7.61 5.56 -9.98
C PHE A 23 6.66 6.65 -10.49
N ASP A 24 6.06 6.37 -11.64
CA ASP A 24 5.13 7.26 -12.33
C ASP A 24 3.71 7.13 -11.76
N TRP A 25 3.24 8.19 -11.09
CA TRP A 25 1.90 8.28 -10.51
C TRP A 25 0.79 8.38 -11.56
N SER A 26 1.09 8.75 -12.81
CA SER A 26 0.09 8.80 -13.88
C SER A 26 -0.48 7.42 -14.26
N LYS A 27 0.26 6.35 -13.90
CA LYS A 27 -0.12 4.95 -14.12
C LYS A 27 -0.89 4.34 -12.95
N VAL A 28 -1.06 5.07 -11.86
CA VAL A 28 -1.79 4.60 -10.67
C VAL A 28 -3.26 5.04 -10.79
N ARG A 29 -4.20 4.09 -10.70
CA ARG A 29 -5.64 4.37 -10.77
C ARG A 29 -6.39 3.85 -9.56
N ASN A 30 -6.05 2.66 -9.08
CA ASN A 30 -6.70 2.02 -7.95
C ASN A 30 -5.72 1.91 -6.79
N VAL A 31 -6.05 2.56 -5.69
CA VAL A 31 -5.25 2.59 -4.47
C VAL A 31 -6.08 2.03 -3.33
N MET A 32 -5.44 1.33 -2.40
CA MET A 32 -6.03 1.03 -1.10
C MET A 32 -5.16 1.64 -0.02
N ASP A 33 -5.81 2.40 0.85
CA ASP A 33 -5.23 2.84 2.11
C ASP A 33 -5.60 1.81 3.18
N MET A 34 -4.63 0.98 3.56
CA MET A 34 -4.86 -0.18 4.41
C MET A 34 -5.15 0.23 5.87
N SER A 35 -4.76 1.44 6.28
CA SER A 35 -4.99 1.93 7.64
C SER A 35 -5.43 3.39 7.60
N ALA A 36 -6.59 3.61 6.99
CA ALA A 36 -7.20 4.93 6.92
C ALA A 36 -7.69 5.37 8.30
N ILE A 37 -7.25 6.55 8.75
CA ILE A 37 -7.76 7.18 9.96
C ILE A 37 -9.01 7.98 9.57
N TYR A 38 -8.88 9.24 9.16
CA TYR A 38 -10.02 10.06 8.73
C TYR A 38 -10.21 10.10 7.21
N GLY A 39 -9.43 9.31 6.46
CA GLY A 39 -9.43 9.33 4.99
C GLY A 39 -8.70 10.55 4.39
N GLY A 40 -7.84 11.23 5.15
CA GLY A 40 -7.07 12.38 4.67
C GLY A 40 -6.15 12.04 3.50
N PHE A 41 -5.59 10.83 3.46
CA PHE A 41 -4.80 10.33 2.33
C PHE A 41 -5.62 10.26 1.04
N ALA A 42 -6.81 9.67 1.10
CA ALA A 42 -7.72 9.63 -0.04
C ALA A 42 -8.16 11.04 -0.49
N ALA A 43 -8.45 11.93 0.46
CA ALA A 43 -8.79 13.32 0.16
C ALA A 43 -7.62 14.08 -0.50
N ALA A 44 -6.37 13.80 -0.12
CA ALA A 44 -5.17 14.39 -0.72
C ALA A 44 -4.93 13.94 -2.17
N LEU A 45 -5.45 12.77 -2.57
CA LEU A 45 -5.31 12.22 -3.92
C LEU A 45 -6.51 12.54 -4.85
N LYS A 46 -7.53 13.24 -4.34
CA LYS A 46 -8.77 13.54 -5.07
C LYS A 46 -8.53 14.20 -6.43
N ASP A 47 -7.59 15.15 -6.49
CA ASP A 47 -7.31 15.93 -7.71
C ASP A 47 -6.56 15.13 -8.78
N LEU A 48 -6.04 13.93 -8.46
CA LEU A 48 -5.27 13.08 -9.37
C LEU A 48 -6.14 12.05 -10.13
N ASN A 49 -7.46 12.09 -9.95
CA ASN A 49 -8.40 11.12 -10.51
C ASN A 49 -8.03 9.66 -10.18
N ILE A 50 -7.65 9.44 -8.92
CA ILE A 50 -7.27 8.15 -8.35
C ILE A 50 -8.42 7.68 -7.45
N TRP A 51 -8.81 6.42 -7.61
CA TRP A 51 -9.81 5.78 -6.76
C TRP A 51 -9.11 5.15 -5.55
N VAL A 52 -9.52 5.54 -4.33
CA VAL A 52 -8.88 5.10 -3.08
C VAL A 52 -9.88 4.36 -2.19
N MET A 53 -9.67 3.06 -1.98
CA MET A 53 -10.38 2.27 -0.97
C MET A 53 -9.78 2.52 0.41
N ASN A 54 -10.55 3.14 1.29
CA ASN A 54 -10.12 3.39 2.67
C ASN A 54 -10.48 2.18 3.53
N VAL A 55 -9.51 1.62 4.23
CA VAL A 55 -9.74 0.52 5.17
C VAL A 55 -9.47 1.03 6.58
N VAL A 56 -10.50 1.04 7.42
CA VAL A 56 -10.38 1.39 8.83
C VAL A 56 -10.20 0.09 9.62
N PRO A 57 -9.05 -0.13 10.28
CA PRO A 57 -8.86 -1.32 11.11
C PRO A 57 -9.90 -1.37 12.24
N ILE A 58 -10.43 -2.55 12.56
CA ILE A 58 -11.46 -2.72 13.61
C ILE A 58 -10.98 -2.31 15.02
N ASP A 59 -9.68 -2.15 15.20
CA ASP A 59 -9.02 -1.74 16.44
C ASP A 59 -8.64 -0.25 16.46
N ALA A 60 -8.99 0.49 15.41
CA ALA A 60 -8.87 1.93 15.34
C ALA A 60 -10.17 2.62 15.85
N PRO A 61 -10.11 3.93 16.17
CA PRO A 61 -11.31 4.70 16.46
C PRO A 61 -12.32 4.65 15.31
N ASP A 62 -13.60 4.76 15.64
CA ASP A 62 -14.68 4.75 14.65
C ASP A 62 -14.69 6.04 13.81
N THR A 63 -14.00 6.00 12.66
CA THR A 63 -13.82 7.13 11.75
C THR A 63 -14.43 6.91 10.38
N LEU A 64 -14.94 5.71 10.07
CA LEU A 64 -15.56 5.41 8.78
C LEU A 64 -16.81 6.28 8.49
N PRO A 65 -17.68 6.62 9.46
CA PRO A 65 -18.77 7.56 9.22
C PRO A 65 -18.28 8.92 8.70
N ILE A 66 -17.16 9.42 9.25
CA ILE A 66 -16.55 10.67 8.82
C ILE A 66 -16.05 10.56 7.38
N ILE A 67 -15.45 9.42 7.01
CA ILE A 67 -15.02 9.15 5.63
C ILE A 67 -16.23 9.22 4.67
N TYR A 68 -17.35 8.60 5.03
CA TYR A 68 -18.58 8.63 4.23
C TYR A 68 -19.18 10.02 4.10
N GLU A 69 -19.21 10.82 5.18
CA GLU A 69 -19.69 12.21 5.14
C GLU A 69 -18.91 13.09 4.17
N ARG A 70 -17.66 12.72 3.84
CA ARG A 70 -16.82 13.42 2.85
C ARG A 70 -16.96 12.88 1.43
N GLY A 71 -17.88 11.96 1.20
CA GLY A 71 -18.12 11.33 -0.11
C GLY A 71 -17.01 10.36 -0.53
N LEU A 72 -16.18 9.92 0.41
CA LEU A 72 -15.22 8.86 0.22
C LEU A 72 -15.87 7.53 0.62
N PHE A 73 -15.35 6.42 0.11
CA PHE A 73 -15.83 5.08 0.48
C PHE A 73 -14.72 4.33 1.20
N GLY A 74 -15.13 3.40 2.05
CA GLY A 74 -14.23 2.57 2.80
C GLY A 74 -14.96 1.41 3.45
N ILE A 75 -14.23 0.59 4.19
CA ILE A 75 -14.79 -0.51 4.98
C ILE A 75 -14.03 -0.63 6.30
N TYR A 76 -14.62 -1.33 7.25
CA TYR A 76 -13.85 -1.90 8.35
C TYR A 76 -13.24 -3.22 7.94
N HIS A 77 -12.03 -3.51 8.43
CA HIS A 77 -11.40 -4.81 8.22
C HIS A 77 -10.51 -5.19 9.41
N ASP A 78 -10.43 -6.49 9.69
CA ASP A 78 -9.42 -7.04 10.59
C ASP A 78 -8.25 -7.58 9.76
N TRP A 79 -7.10 -6.94 9.84
CA TRP A 79 -5.90 -7.37 9.10
C TRP A 79 -5.23 -8.63 9.65
N CYS A 80 -5.74 -9.21 10.74
CA CYS A 80 -5.41 -10.57 11.12
C CYS A 80 -6.19 -11.62 10.30
N GLU A 81 -7.25 -11.20 9.61
CA GLU A 81 -8.07 -12.02 8.71
C GLU A 81 -7.80 -11.67 7.24
N SER A 82 -8.08 -12.63 6.35
CA SER A 82 -7.91 -12.44 4.91
C SER A 82 -8.86 -11.37 4.35
N PHE A 83 -8.35 -10.49 3.50
CA PHE A 83 -9.17 -9.42 2.91
C PHE A 83 -10.00 -9.94 1.74
N SER A 84 -11.32 -9.75 1.77
CA SER A 84 -12.19 -10.17 0.64
C SER A 84 -11.98 -9.26 -0.58
N THR A 85 -11.13 -9.69 -1.50
CA THR A 85 -10.87 -8.99 -2.77
C THR A 85 -11.89 -9.43 -3.81
N TYR A 86 -13.12 -8.89 -3.76
CA TYR A 86 -14.06 -9.01 -4.89
C TYR A 86 -13.47 -8.25 -6.09
N PRO A 87 -13.47 -8.81 -7.32
CA PRO A 87 -12.33 -9.14 -8.20
C PRO A 87 -11.42 -7.98 -8.68
N ARG A 88 -11.24 -6.94 -7.86
CA ARG A 88 -10.35 -5.81 -8.14
C ARG A 88 -8.98 -6.04 -7.52
N SER A 89 -7.96 -5.95 -8.36
CA SER A 89 -6.58 -5.79 -7.95
C SER A 89 -6.23 -4.30 -7.85
N TYR A 90 -5.34 -3.97 -6.94
CA TYR A 90 -4.91 -2.59 -6.69
C TYR A 90 -3.56 -2.31 -7.35
N ASP A 91 -3.37 -1.09 -7.85
CA ASP A 91 -2.11 -0.64 -8.44
C ASP A 91 -1.12 -0.18 -7.35
N LEU A 92 -1.64 0.32 -6.22
CA LEU A 92 -0.85 0.75 -5.07
C LEU A 92 -1.54 0.43 -3.75
N LEU A 93 -0.77 -0.10 -2.79
CA LEU A 93 -1.17 -0.23 -1.40
C LEU A 93 -0.38 0.79 -0.57
N HIS A 94 -1.09 1.50 0.29
CA HIS A 94 -0.54 2.42 1.26
C HIS A 94 -0.80 1.89 2.67
N ALA A 95 0.22 1.91 3.52
CA ALA A 95 0.11 1.50 4.91
C ALA A 95 0.88 2.48 5.81
N ASP A 96 0.16 3.10 6.76
CA ASP A 96 0.74 3.97 7.78
C ASP A 96 0.63 3.30 9.15
N HIS A 97 1.77 2.98 9.76
CA HIS A 97 1.90 2.35 11.08
C HIS A 97 1.06 1.07 11.26
N LEU A 98 0.79 0.35 10.17
CA LEU A 98 -0.03 -0.87 10.19
C LEU A 98 0.80 -2.11 10.54
N PHE A 99 1.98 -2.26 9.94
CA PHE A 99 2.78 -3.49 10.07
C PHE A 99 3.28 -3.68 11.50
N SER A 100 3.70 -2.61 12.18
CA SER A 100 4.14 -2.69 13.58
C SER A 100 3.01 -3.03 14.55
N LYS A 101 1.79 -2.56 14.28
CA LYS A 101 0.59 -2.95 15.04
C LYS A 101 0.27 -4.43 14.84
N ILE A 102 0.25 -4.88 13.58
CA ILE A 102 -0.07 -6.27 13.23
C ILE A 102 0.99 -7.24 13.71
N LYS A 103 2.27 -6.86 13.68
CA LYS A 103 3.38 -7.62 14.27
C LYS A 103 3.17 -7.93 15.76
N LYS A 104 2.53 -7.03 16.52
CA LYS A 104 2.24 -7.24 17.95
C LYS A 104 1.00 -8.09 18.21
N LYS A 105 0.06 -8.11 17.27
CA LYS A 105 -1.25 -8.76 17.44
C LYS A 105 -1.31 -10.17 16.87
N CYS A 106 -0.82 -10.35 15.65
CA CYS A 106 -0.92 -11.61 14.93
C CYS A 106 0.38 -11.86 14.15
N SER A 107 0.35 -11.89 12.81
CA SER A 107 1.51 -12.24 11.99
C SER A 107 1.78 -11.21 10.90
N MET A 108 2.90 -10.50 11.05
CA MET A 108 3.43 -9.62 10.00
C MET A 108 3.63 -10.38 8.69
N ARG A 109 4.05 -11.66 8.76
CA ARG A 109 4.26 -12.48 7.56
C ARG A 109 2.96 -12.76 6.81
N ALA A 110 1.88 -13.04 7.53
CA ALA A 110 0.57 -13.25 6.93
C ALA A 110 0.09 -11.97 6.21
N LEU A 111 0.30 -10.81 6.83
CA LEU A 111 -0.04 -9.52 6.20
C LEU A 111 0.77 -9.27 4.93
N VAL A 112 2.08 -9.59 4.92
CA VAL A 112 2.90 -9.45 3.70
C VAL A 112 2.40 -10.34 2.57
N VAL A 113 1.97 -11.57 2.87
CA VAL A 113 1.37 -12.48 1.88
C VAL A 113 0.04 -11.92 1.36
N GLU A 114 -0.81 -11.37 2.23
CA GLU A 114 -2.06 -10.72 1.82
C GLU A 114 -1.80 -9.49 0.94
N VAL A 115 -0.80 -8.68 1.28
CA VAL A 115 -0.33 -7.56 0.46
C VAL A 115 0.10 -8.01 -0.93
N ASP A 116 0.86 -9.10 -1.01
CA ASP A 116 1.23 -9.70 -2.30
C ASP A 116 0.00 -10.18 -3.08
N ARG A 117 -0.94 -10.84 -2.42
CA ARG A 117 -2.17 -11.34 -3.04
C ARG A 117 -3.08 -10.23 -3.58
N ILE A 118 -3.20 -9.11 -2.87
CA ILE A 118 -4.07 -7.97 -3.24
C ILE A 118 -3.46 -7.14 -4.38
N LEU A 119 -2.13 -6.98 -4.38
CA LEU A 119 -1.43 -6.21 -5.42
C LEU A 119 -1.36 -6.96 -6.74
N ARG A 120 -1.72 -6.25 -7.82
CA ARG A 120 -1.48 -6.75 -9.17
C ARG A 120 0.04 -6.89 -9.43
N PRO A 121 0.45 -7.67 -10.45
CA PRO A 121 1.83 -7.63 -10.94
C PRO A 121 2.26 -6.19 -11.27
N GLU A 122 3.49 -5.81 -10.90
CA GLU A 122 4.03 -4.43 -10.99
C GLU A 122 3.33 -3.39 -10.10
N GLY A 123 2.45 -3.86 -9.22
CA GLY A 123 1.85 -3.08 -8.16
C GLY A 123 2.89 -2.54 -7.19
N LYS A 124 2.54 -1.45 -6.52
CA LYS A 124 3.45 -0.68 -5.66
C LYS A 124 2.98 -0.75 -4.21
N LEU A 125 3.93 -0.77 -3.30
CA LEU A 125 3.66 -0.72 -1.86
C LEU A 125 4.41 0.47 -1.28
N ILE A 126 3.68 1.35 -0.61
CA ILE A 126 4.25 2.42 0.22
C ILE A 126 3.93 2.09 1.68
N VAL A 127 4.97 1.99 2.50
CA VAL A 127 4.84 1.74 3.93
C VAL A 127 5.57 2.82 4.70
N ARG A 128 4.88 3.49 5.62
CA ARG A 128 5.48 4.29 6.68
C ARG A 128 5.30 3.54 8.00
N ASP A 129 6.39 3.21 8.68
CA ASP A 129 6.34 2.50 9.96
C ASP A 129 7.66 2.68 10.73
N VAL A 130 7.78 2.10 11.93
CA VAL A 130 9.02 2.14 12.70
C VAL A 130 10.17 1.45 11.98
N VAL A 131 11.39 1.98 12.11
CA VAL A 131 12.58 1.52 11.36
C VAL A 131 12.83 0.00 11.50
N GLU A 132 12.66 -0.56 12.69
CA GLU A 132 12.82 -2.01 12.92
C GLU A 132 11.85 -2.85 12.08
N THR A 133 10.61 -2.39 11.94
CA THR A 133 9.57 -3.07 11.15
C THR A 133 9.85 -2.93 9.66
N ILE A 134 10.32 -1.75 9.23
CA ILE A 134 10.70 -1.52 7.83
C ILE A 134 11.87 -2.42 7.41
N ASN A 135 12.89 -2.59 8.25
CA ASN A 135 14.03 -3.45 7.95
C ASN A 135 13.63 -4.94 7.83
N GLU A 136 12.74 -5.40 8.71
CA GLU A 136 12.18 -6.75 8.62
C GLU A 136 11.33 -6.93 7.35
N LEU A 137 10.48 -5.94 7.04
CA LEU A 137 9.66 -5.93 5.82
C LEU A 137 10.53 -5.97 4.56
N GLU A 138 11.59 -5.16 4.50
CA GLU A 138 12.52 -5.13 3.38
C GLU A 138 13.13 -6.51 3.11
N SER A 139 13.60 -7.20 4.16
CA SER A 139 14.15 -8.55 4.06
C SER A 139 13.13 -9.54 3.49
N MET A 140 11.88 -9.48 3.96
CA MET A 140 10.79 -10.30 3.44
C MET A 140 10.49 -10.02 1.98
N LEU A 141 10.33 -8.76 1.59
CA LEU A 141 10.04 -8.36 0.21
C LEU A 141 11.17 -8.77 -0.75
N LYS A 142 12.44 -8.62 -0.35
CA LYS A 142 13.59 -9.10 -1.14
C LYS A 142 13.55 -10.61 -1.33
N SER A 143 13.18 -11.39 -0.30
CA SER A 143 13.05 -12.84 -0.40
C SER A 143 11.96 -13.26 -1.40
N MET A 144 10.93 -12.43 -1.56
CA MET A 144 9.85 -12.60 -2.53
C MET A 144 10.19 -11.99 -3.91
N ARG A 145 11.45 -11.59 -4.14
CA ARG A 145 11.94 -10.94 -5.36
C ARG A 145 11.25 -9.62 -5.70
N TRP A 146 10.71 -8.91 -4.72
CA TRP A 146 10.24 -7.55 -4.95
C TRP A 146 11.42 -6.59 -5.09
N GLU A 147 11.22 -5.52 -5.85
CA GLU A 147 12.23 -4.49 -6.06
C GLU A 147 12.00 -3.34 -5.07
N ILE A 148 13.01 -3.06 -4.23
CA ILE A 148 12.98 -1.92 -3.32
C ILE A 148 13.38 -0.67 -4.09
N ARG A 149 12.45 0.28 -4.24
CA ARG A 149 12.64 1.52 -5.01
C ARG A 149 13.19 2.64 -4.16
N MET A 150 12.72 2.75 -2.93
CA MET A 150 13.16 3.77 -1.99
C MET A 150 13.09 3.21 -0.57
N LEU A 151 14.14 3.49 0.19
CA LEU A 151 14.18 3.26 1.63
C LEU A 151 14.74 4.54 2.25
N TYR A 152 13.95 5.15 3.13
CA TYR A 152 14.33 6.34 3.88
C TYR A 152 14.03 6.11 5.35
N SER A 153 14.98 6.41 6.23
CA SER A 153 14.80 6.33 7.68
C SER A 153 15.24 7.64 8.30
N LYS A 154 14.40 8.22 9.16
CA LYS A 154 14.72 9.40 9.96
C LYS A 154 14.25 9.17 11.39
N ASP A 155 15.16 9.38 12.33
CA ASP A 155 14.92 9.17 13.75
C ASP A 155 14.41 7.74 14.02
N THR A 156 13.14 7.58 14.37
CA THR A 156 12.48 6.29 14.63
C THR A 156 11.51 5.84 13.54
N GLU A 157 11.24 6.70 12.54
CA GLU A 157 10.32 6.41 11.45
C GLU A 157 11.06 6.07 10.15
N GLY A 158 10.56 5.05 9.46
CA GLY A 158 11.01 4.62 8.15
C GLY A 158 9.90 4.73 7.11
N LEU A 159 10.31 4.97 5.87
CA LEU A 159 9.48 5.00 4.68
C LEU A 159 10.08 4.04 3.65
N LEU A 160 9.28 3.09 3.20
CA LEU A 160 9.63 2.09 2.21
C LEU A 160 8.70 2.23 1.00
N SER A 161 9.30 2.27 -0.19
CA SER A 161 8.62 2.11 -1.48
C SER A 161 9.16 0.86 -2.14
N ALA A 162 8.28 -0.09 -2.45
CA ALA A 162 8.63 -1.33 -3.12
C ALA A 162 7.69 -1.59 -4.31
N GLN A 163 8.20 -2.30 -5.30
CA GLN A 163 7.45 -2.71 -6.48
C GLN A 163 7.46 -4.23 -6.60
N LYS A 164 6.27 -4.81 -6.74
CA LYS A 164 6.09 -6.24 -6.99
C LYS A 164 6.62 -6.58 -8.38
N THR A 165 7.44 -7.63 -8.48
CA THR A 165 7.94 -8.11 -9.77
C THR A 165 6.94 -9.03 -10.45
N MET A 166 7.11 -9.23 -11.76
CA MET A 166 6.32 -10.20 -12.51
C MET A 166 6.98 -11.57 -12.46
N TRP A 167 6.23 -12.58 -12.04
CA TRP A 167 6.65 -13.98 -12.07
C TRP A 167 6.42 -14.58 -13.46
N ARG A 168 7.25 -14.19 -14.44
CA ARG A 168 7.23 -14.77 -15.79
C ARG A 168 8.44 -15.69 -15.98
N PRO A 169 8.27 -16.91 -16.55
CA PRO A 169 9.40 -17.71 -16.99
C PRO A 169 10.24 -16.94 -18.01
N ASN A 170 11.56 -16.95 -17.83
CA ASN A 170 12.51 -16.33 -18.76
C ASN A 170 13.03 -17.32 -19.81
N GLU A 171 12.76 -18.61 -19.65
CA GLU A 171 13.10 -19.64 -20.62
C GLU A 171 12.17 -19.51 -21.81
N VAL A 172 12.75 -19.25 -22.98
CA VAL A 172 12.04 -19.19 -24.25
C VAL A 172 12.22 -20.53 -24.93
N GLU A 173 11.16 -21.30 -25.05
CA GLU A 173 11.16 -22.51 -25.87
C GLU A 173 10.81 -22.12 -27.31
N THR A 174 11.76 -22.34 -28.22
CA THR A 174 11.56 -22.09 -29.65
C THR A 174 10.72 -23.23 -30.22
N LEU A 175 9.45 -22.95 -30.51
CA LEU A 175 8.54 -23.95 -31.10
C LEU A 175 8.82 -24.03 -32.60
N GLU A 176 9.67 -24.97 -33.03
CA GLU A 176 10.07 -25.10 -34.44
C GLU A 176 8.88 -25.32 -35.40
N TYR A 177 7.79 -25.92 -34.93
CA TYR A 177 6.56 -26.10 -35.72
C TYR A 177 5.78 -24.79 -35.97
N ALA A 178 6.04 -23.73 -35.22
CA ALA A 178 5.38 -22.43 -35.38
C ALA A 178 6.14 -21.49 -36.35
N LEU A 179 7.30 -21.93 -36.86
CA LEU A 179 8.12 -21.22 -37.84
C LEU A 179 7.91 -21.74 -39.29
N MET A 180 7.06 -22.76 -39.46
CA MET A 180 6.67 -23.34 -40.75
C MET A 180 5.32 -22.79 -41.24
#